data_AF-A0A536P389-F1
#
_entry.id   AF-A0A536P389-F1
#
_cell.length_a   1.000
_cell.length_b   1.000
_cell.length_c   1.000
_cell.angle_alpha   90.00
_cell.angle_beta   90.00
_cell.angle_gamma   90.00
#
_symmetry.space_group_name_H-M   'P 1'
#
loop_
_entity.id
_entity.type
_entity.pdbx_description
1 polymer ?
#
loop_
_entity_poly.entity_id
_entity_poly.type
_entity_poly.pdbx_seq_one_letter_code
_entity_poly.pdbx_strand_id
1 'polypeptide(L)'
;MALAAAASGSGTVARPLVDRGVDLYLRRLRTLLTIPIQVKACRHVSPDGTVSEDFAISDIPDAARGYWAMVHVPPPYDQLYRRLYLIPIDELRRRCLRLNSHGVQSLRFIADFAGTVEDIWSPFAVDIEHVSDWLAAIPGWAGPVRSIPAAGKLDAVSTSDDLGTVGMASLTTLWATAELERAANGGIMVAEDRIRLDTVTLLTHHLGTGRFAGLHLRTAIFNDTRRTHFEVKRPHFFVDPNLWVSLVLLRPDLRVHDFGLLMPSGDIPELGYSETLTLDPLTRRFRKYRIASAEFGSTYLSNAFHITVQSSLADRQADLPMAG
;
A
#
# COMPACT_ATOMS: atom_id res chain seq x y z
N MET A 1 7.30 -0.71 -13.66
CA MET A 1 6.39 -0.90 -14.81
C MET A 1 6.40 -2.33 -15.31
N ALA A 2 7.56 -2.97 -15.54
CA ALA A 2 7.63 -4.37 -15.99
C ALA A 2 6.89 -5.37 -15.10
N LEU A 3 7.03 -5.30 -13.76
CA LEU A 3 6.26 -6.16 -12.84
C LEU A 3 4.74 -6.02 -13.01
N ALA A 4 4.24 -4.78 -13.17
CA ALA A 4 2.82 -4.53 -13.41
C ALA A 4 2.35 -5.05 -14.78
N ALA A 5 3.21 -4.90 -15.81
CA ALA A 5 2.93 -5.42 -17.14
C ALA A 5 2.90 -6.96 -17.17
N ALA A 6 3.88 -7.61 -16.54
CA ALA A 6 3.95 -9.06 -16.40
C ALA A 6 2.76 -9.63 -15.62
N ALA A 7 2.25 -8.87 -14.63
CA ALA A 7 1.03 -9.24 -13.93
C ALA A 7 -0.22 -9.21 -14.83
N SER A 8 -0.17 -8.64 -16.03
CA SER A 8 -1.21 -8.74 -17.06
C SER A 8 -2.63 -8.43 -16.53
N GLY A 9 -2.77 -7.33 -15.79
CA GLY A 9 -4.04 -6.91 -15.20
C GLY A 9 -4.50 -7.71 -13.97
N SER A 10 -3.66 -8.58 -13.42
CA SER A 10 -3.88 -9.27 -12.14
C SER A 10 -3.16 -8.60 -10.96
N GLY A 11 -2.28 -7.63 -11.21
CA GLY A 11 -1.50 -6.92 -10.20
C GLY A 11 -1.37 -5.43 -10.47
N THR A 12 -1.03 -4.69 -9.43
CA THR A 12 -0.76 -3.26 -9.44
C THR A 12 0.46 -2.94 -8.57
N VAL A 13 0.97 -1.72 -8.68
CA VAL A 13 2.11 -1.23 -7.92
C VAL A 13 1.65 -0.06 -7.06
N ALA A 14 1.78 -0.23 -5.74
CA ALA A 14 1.68 0.86 -4.79
C ALA A 14 3.06 1.44 -4.48
N ARG A 15 3.13 2.76 -4.33
CA ARG A 15 4.35 3.48 -4.01
C ARG A 15 4.29 4.02 -2.59
N PRO A 16 5.30 3.73 -1.75
CA PRO A 16 5.39 4.35 -0.44
C PRO A 16 5.39 5.88 -0.56
N LEU A 17 4.71 6.52 0.37
CA LEU A 17 4.64 7.98 0.47
C LEU A 17 5.87 8.55 1.19
N VAL A 18 6.48 7.75 2.07
CA VAL A 18 7.74 8.04 2.76
C VAL A 18 8.67 6.85 2.56
N ASP A 19 9.93 7.11 2.21
CA ASP A 19 10.93 6.06 2.08
C ASP A 19 11.34 5.53 3.47
N ARG A 20 11.25 4.21 3.65
CA ARG A 20 11.81 3.46 4.80
C ARG A 20 12.41 2.14 4.32
N GLY A 21 13.08 2.19 3.17
CA GLY A 21 13.81 1.07 2.58
C GLY A 21 12.97 0.12 1.72
N VAL A 22 11.72 0.47 1.41
CA VAL A 22 10.93 -0.26 0.41
C VAL A 22 10.61 0.72 -0.70
N ASP A 23 11.05 0.42 -1.94
CA ASP A 23 10.79 1.32 -3.08
C ASP A 23 9.40 1.14 -3.68
N LEU A 24 8.85 -0.08 -3.63
CA LEU A 24 7.52 -0.37 -4.16
C LEU A 24 6.86 -1.58 -3.51
N TYR A 25 5.54 -1.63 -3.62
CA TYR A 25 4.70 -2.75 -3.21
C TYR A 25 4.01 -3.32 -4.44
N LEU A 26 4.32 -4.56 -4.79
CA LEU A 26 3.60 -5.30 -5.81
C LEU A 26 2.40 -5.99 -5.17
N ARG A 27 1.20 -5.58 -5.56
CA ARG A 27 -0.04 -6.07 -4.98
C ARG A 27 -0.87 -6.80 -6.02
N ARG A 28 -1.44 -7.94 -5.64
CA ARG A 28 -2.41 -8.65 -6.45
C ARG A 28 -3.78 -7.96 -6.35
N LEU A 29 -4.37 -7.62 -7.49
CA LEU A 29 -5.68 -6.98 -7.55
C LEU A 29 -6.76 -7.84 -6.92
N ARG A 30 -7.75 -7.15 -6.34
CA ARG A 30 -8.88 -7.73 -5.61
C ARG A 30 -8.48 -8.60 -4.40
N THR A 31 -7.26 -8.39 -3.89
CA THR A 31 -6.74 -9.00 -2.67
C THR A 31 -5.81 -8.03 -1.96
N LEU A 32 -5.42 -8.35 -0.72
CA LEU A 32 -4.32 -7.68 -0.02
C LEU A 32 -3.00 -8.46 -0.08
N LEU A 33 -2.89 -9.48 -0.95
CA LEU A 33 -1.62 -10.17 -1.18
C LEU A 33 -0.63 -9.17 -1.79
N THR A 34 0.39 -8.84 -0.99
CA THR A 34 1.31 -7.74 -1.27
C THR A 34 2.74 -8.20 -1.01
N ILE A 35 3.63 -7.81 -1.91
CA ILE A 35 5.06 -8.12 -1.86
C ILE A 35 5.81 -6.78 -1.82
N PRO A 36 6.50 -6.44 -0.72
CA PRO A 36 7.39 -5.30 -0.69
C PRO A 36 8.67 -5.64 -1.45
N ILE A 37 9.12 -4.68 -2.26
CA ILE A 37 10.31 -4.83 -3.10
C ILE A 37 11.19 -3.59 -2.91
N GLN A 38 12.42 -3.82 -2.46
CA GLN A 38 13.49 -2.83 -2.55
C GLN A 38 14.21 -3.01 -3.87
N VAL A 39 14.39 -1.95 -4.63
CA VAL A 39 15.03 -1.97 -5.94
C VAL A 39 16.41 -1.33 -5.84
N LYS A 40 17.40 -1.97 -6.46
CA LYS A 40 18.70 -1.39 -6.76
C LYS A 40 18.95 -1.57 -8.25
N ALA A 41 19.57 -0.56 -8.86
CA ALA A 41 19.80 -0.54 -10.29
C ALA A 41 21.27 -0.28 -10.58
N CYS A 42 21.85 -1.06 -11.49
CA CYS A 42 23.16 -0.79 -12.06
C CYS A 42 23.01 -0.31 -13.51
N ARG A 43 23.89 0.58 -13.93
CA ARG A 43 23.95 1.06 -15.33
C ARG A 43 25.06 0.36 -16.13
N HIS A 44 26.12 -0.05 -15.42
CA HIS A 44 27.31 -0.63 -16.02
C HIS A 44 27.47 -2.07 -15.54
N VAL A 45 27.78 -2.94 -16.48
CA VAL A 45 28.21 -4.32 -16.26
C VAL A 45 29.62 -4.45 -16.85
N SER A 46 30.46 -5.29 -16.27
CA SER A 46 31.78 -5.58 -16.86
C SER A 46 31.63 -6.30 -18.20
N PRO A 47 32.70 -6.39 -19.03
CA PRO A 47 32.61 -6.99 -20.37
C PRO A 47 32.15 -8.46 -20.39
N ASP A 48 32.35 -9.18 -19.29
CA ASP A 48 31.90 -10.55 -19.04
C ASP A 48 30.46 -10.63 -18.50
N GLY A 49 29.77 -9.49 -18.30
CA GLY A 49 28.39 -9.44 -17.81
C GLY A 49 28.24 -9.34 -16.28
N THR A 50 29.35 -9.30 -15.56
CA THR A 50 29.35 -9.27 -14.09
C THR A 50 29.03 -7.88 -13.52
N VAL A 51 28.26 -7.86 -12.44
CA VAL A 51 28.02 -6.68 -11.60
C VAL A 51 28.62 -6.93 -10.23
N SER A 52 29.25 -5.92 -9.63
CA SER A 52 29.71 -5.94 -8.23
C SER A 52 29.30 -4.64 -7.55
N GLU A 53 28.40 -4.72 -6.58
CA GLU A 53 27.84 -3.57 -5.87
C GLU A 53 27.90 -3.79 -4.35
N ASP A 54 28.30 -2.74 -3.63
CA ASP A 54 28.34 -2.72 -2.17
C ASP A 54 27.21 -1.80 -1.67
N PHE A 55 26.42 -2.27 -0.71
CA PHE A 55 25.32 -1.50 -0.12
C PHE A 55 25.33 -1.61 1.40
N ALA A 56 24.98 -0.52 2.09
CA ALA A 56 24.97 -0.51 3.54
C ALA A 56 23.88 -1.44 4.07
N ILE A 57 24.15 -2.15 5.17
CA ILE A 57 23.14 -3.02 5.80
C ILE A 57 21.92 -2.20 6.24
N SER A 58 22.13 -0.93 6.62
CA SER A 58 21.07 0.02 6.98
C SER A 58 20.08 0.30 5.84
N ASP A 59 20.48 0.07 4.58
CA ASP A 59 19.65 0.32 3.40
C ASP A 59 18.74 -0.87 3.07
N ILE A 60 18.85 -1.97 3.83
CA ILE A 60 18.06 -3.18 3.66
C ILE A 60 17.00 -3.20 4.76
N PRO A 61 15.71 -3.15 4.43
CA PRO A 61 14.64 -3.21 5.43
C PRO A 61 14.80 -4.37 6.38
N ASP A 62 14.52 -4.11 7.65
CA ASP A 62 14.32 -5.16 8.64
C ASP A 62 13.06 -5.99 8.40
N ALA A 63 12.20 -5.55 7.46
CA ALA A 63 11.06 -6.33 7.01
C ALA A 63 11.54 -7.64 6.35
N ALA A 64 11.56 -8.72 7.13
CA ALA A 64 11.97 -10.08 6.72
C ALA A 64 11.13 -10.67 5.56
N ARG A 65 10.01 -10.02 5.19
CA ARG A 65 9.05 -10.54 4.22
C ARG A 65 9.02 -9.64 2.99
N GLY A 66 10.03 -9.73 2.15
CA GLY A 66 10.15 -8.94 0.93
C GLY A 66 11.24 -9.45 0.00
N TYR A 67 11.36 -8.77 -1.14
CA TYR A 67 12.38 -9.05 -2.13
C TYR A 67 13.30 -7.84 -2.28
N TRP A 68 14.57 -8.12 -2.45
CA TRP A 68 15.53 -7.19 -2.98
C TRP A 68 15.70 -7.49 -4.47
N ALA A 69 15.47 -6.48 -5.30
CA ALA A 69 15.54 -6.57 -6.73
C ALA A 69 16.80 -5.86 -7.25
N MET A 70 17.67 -6.60 -7.93
CA MET A 70 18.75 -5.98 -8.72
C MET A 70 18.36 -5.96 -10.18
N VAL A 71 18.42 -4.78 -10.79
CA VAL A 71 18.12 -4.59 -12.20
C VAL A 71 19.29 -3.95 -12.94
N HIS A 72 19.50 -4.35 -14.19
CA HIS A 72 20.40 -3.67 -15.09
C HIS A 72 19.62 -2.76 -16.04
N VAL A 73 20.01 -1.48 -16.10
CA VAL A 73 19.38 -0.45 -16.95
C VAL A 73 20.49 0.22 -17.79
N PRO A 74 20.87 -0.37 -18.95
CA PRO A 74 21.97 0.11 -19.76
C PRO A 74 21.63 1.43 -20.49
N PRO A 75 22.54 2.43 -20.48
CA PRO A 75 22.40 3.60 -21.34
C PRO A 75 22.36 3.22 -22.84
N PRO A 76 21.68 4.00 -23.71
CA PRO A 76 20.89 5.20 -23.42
C PRO A 76 19.43 4.88 -23.01
N TYR A 77 19.09 3.60 -22.84
CA TYR A 77 17.70 3.18 -22.70
C TYR A 77 17.31 3.09 -21.22
N ASP A 78 16.32 3.87 -20.79
CA ASP A 78 15.68 3.74 -19.46
C ASP A 78 14.78 2.48 -19.39
N GLN A 79 15.27 1.36 -19.93
CA GLN A 79 14.56 0.09 -20.01
C GLN A 79 15.34 -0.98 -19.25
N LEU A 80 14.60 -1.87 -18.59
CA LEU A 80 15.19 -3.03 -17.93
C LEU A 80 15.83 -3.93 -19.00
N TYR A 81 17.07 -4.33 -18.75
CA TYR A 81 17.74 -5.35 -19.56
C TYR A 81 17.18 -6.74 -19.28
N ARG A 82 17.48 -7.70 -20.17
CA ARG A 82 16.90 -9.06 -20.26
C ARG A 82 16.65 -9.78 -18.93
N ARG A 83 17.48 -9.56 -17.91
CA ARG A 83 17.47 -10.27 -16.64
C ARG A 83 17.39 -9.31 -15.46
N LEU A 84 16.65 -9.72 -14.43
CA LEU A 84 16.72 -9.14 -13.10
C LEU A 84 16.89 -10.23 -12.04
N TYR A 85 17.33 -9.85 -10.85
CA TYR A 85 17.36 -10.73 -9.70
C TYR A 85 16.22 -10.36 -8.76
N LEU A 86 15.45 -11.34 -8.29
CA LEU A 86 14.40 -11.17 -7.29
C LEU A 86 14.75 -12.04 -6.08
N ILE A 87 15.54 -11.48 -5.17
CA ILE A 87 16.16 -12.21 -4.06
C ILE A 87 15.35 -11.98 -2.79
N PRO A 88 14.82 -13.00 -2.11
CA PRO A 88 14.23 -12.82 -0.79
C PRO A 88 15.24 -12.14 0.16
N ILE A 89 14.80 -11.13 0.92
CA ILE A 89 15.69 -10.34 1.79
C ILE A 89 16.47 -11.22 2.78
N ASP A 90 15.83 -12.28 3.30
CA ASP A 90 16.48 -13.24 4.21
C ASP A 90 17.59 -14.04 3.52
N GLU A 91 17.42 -14.39 2.25
CA GLU A 91 18.45 -15.07 1.45
C GLU A 91 19.61 -14.13 1.14
N LEU A 92 19.31 -12.87 0.78
CA LEU A 92 20.31 -11.83 0.58
C LEU A 92 21.19 -11.67 1.83
N ARG A 93 20.57 -11.47 3.00
CA ARG A 93 21.26 -11.28 4.28
C ARG A 93 22.09 -12.49 4.73
N ARG A 94 21.69 -13.69 4.31
CA ARG A 94 22.37 -14.95 4.64
C ARG A 94 23.56 -15.23 3.72
N ARG A 95 23.41 -14.96 2.43
CA ARG A 95 24.39 -15.35 1.40
C ARG A 95 25.36 -14.25 1.01
N CYS A 96 25.00 -12.98 1.13
CA CYS A 96 25.88 -11.87 0.78
C CYS A 96 27.13 -11.85 1.67
N LEU A 97 28.27 -11.56 1.05
CA LEU A 97 29.50 -11.29 1.78
C LEU A 97 29.33 -10.01 2.60
N ARG A 98 29.63 -10.11 3.90
CA ARG A 98 29.66 -8.95 4.79
C ARG A 98 31.03 -8.30 4.75
N LEU A 99 31.03 -6.99 4.58
CA LEU A 99 32.22 -6.17 4.59
C LEU A 99 32.12 -5.16 5.73
N ASN A 100 33.26 -4.84 6.32
CA ASN A 100 33.37 -3.76 7.28
C ASN A 100 34.43 -2.79 6.76
N SER A 101 34.01 -1.60 6.37
CA SER A 101 34.89 -0.55 5.87
C SER A 101 34.61 0.73 6.65
N HIS A 102 35.63 1.28 7.28
CA HIS A 102 35.54 2.52 8.08
C HIS A 102 34.41 2.53 9.13
N GLY A 103 34.10 1.36 9.73
CA GLY A 103 33.05 1.23 10.74
C GLY A 103 31.63 1.10 10.17
N VAL A 104 31.47 1.10 8.86
CA VAL A 104 30.19 0.85 8.17
C VAL A 104 30.15 -0.61 7.74
N GLN A 105 29.10 -1.31 8.14
CA GLN A 105 28.84 -2.66 7.65
C GLN A 105 28.07 -2.61 6.33
N SER A 106 28.61 -3.25 5.30
CA SER A 106 27.98 -3.38 4.00
C SER A 106 27.84 -4.85 3.58
N LEU A 107 26.92 -5.09 2.65
CA LEU A 107 26.81 -6.33 1.92
C LEU A 107 27.34 -6.12 0.51
N ARG A 108 28.10 -7.10 0.01
CA ARG A 108 28.53 -7.16 -1.38
C ARG A 108 27.66 -8.11 -2.18
N PHE A 109 27.11 -7.62 -3.27
CA PHE A 109 26.41 -8.39 -4.29
C PHE A 109 27.28 -8.49 -5.53
N ILE A 110 27.53 -9.72 -5.99
CA ILE A 110 28.24 -10.01 -7.23
C ILE A 110 27.40 -10.99 -8.02
N ALA A 111 27.01 -10.65 -9.26
CA ALA A 111 26.19 -11.54 -10.09
C ALA A 111 26.39 -11.33 -11.60
N ASP A 112 26.11 -12.37 -12.39
CA ASP A 112 26.21 -12.38 -13.85
C ASP A 112 24.89 -12.08 -14.57
N PHE A 113 24.76 -10.87 -15.11
CA PHE A 113 23.61 -10.45 -15.91
C PHE A 113 23.61 -11.00 -17.34
N ALA A 114 24.73 -11.51 -17.85
CA ALA A 114 24.79 -12.14 -19.19
C ALA A 114 24.22 -13.57 -19.18
N GLY A 115 24.21 -14.22 -18.02
CA GLY A 115 23.71 -15.60 -17.85
C GLY A 115 24.59 -16.66 -18.48
N THR A 116 25.89 -16.37 -18.52
CA THR A 116 26.94 -17.24 -19.04
C THR A 116 27.56 -18.11 -17.96
N VAL A 117 27.52 -17.65 -16.70
CA VAL A 117 28.09 -18.33 -15.54
C VAL A 117 27.00 -18.56 -14.49
N GLU A 118 26.96 -19.78 -13.94
CA GLU A 118 26.10 -20.07 -12.79
C GLU A 118 26.76 -19.57 -11.51
N ASP A 119 26.08 -18.65 -10.82
CA ASP A 119 26.50 -18.00 -9.58
C ASP A 119 25.55 -18.33 -8.42
N ILE A 120 25.90 -17.86 -7.21
CA ILE A 120 25.09 -18.11 -6.00
C ILE A 120 23.68 -17.50 -6.05
N TRP A 121 23.44 -16.57 -6.98
CA TRP A 121 22.18 -15.84 -7.15
C TRP A 121 21.34 -16.35 -8.32
N SER A 122 21.88 -17.25 -9.14
CA SER A 122 21.23 -17.84 -10.30
C SER A 122 19.86 -18.44 -9.99
N PRO A 123 19.61 -19.06 -8.81
CA PRO A 123 18.26 -19.50 -8.42
C PRO A 123 17.21 -18.37 -8.28
N PHE A 124 17.65 -17.12 -8.16
CA PHE A 124 16.80 -15.93 -8.03
C PHE A 124 16.81 -15.04 -9.28
N ALA A 125 17.54 -15.46 -10.33
CA ALA A 125 17.55 -14.78 -11.60
C ALA A 125 16.23 -15.02 -12.33
N VAL A 126 15.61 -13.96 -12.82
CA VAL A 126 14.37 -13.97 -13.59
C VAL A 126 14.60 -13.17 -14.86
N ASP A 127 14.51 -13.86 -16.00
CA ASP A 127 14.46 -13.18 -17.29
C ASP A 127 13.12 -12.43 -17.41
N ILE A 128 13.12 -11.23 -17.99
CA ILE A 128 11.95 -10.35 -18.08
C ILE A 128 10.73 -11.08 -18.67
N GLU A 129 10.96 -11.93 -19.67
CA GLU A 129 9.92 -12.72 -20.35
C GLU A 129 9.25 -13.76 -19.43
N HIS A 130 9.92 -14.17 -18.36
CA HIS A 130 9.44 -15.16 -17.38
C HIS A 130 9.00 -14.55 -16.05
N VAL A 131 8.87 -13.22 -15.96
CA VAL A 131 8.38 -12.56 -14.74
C VAL A 131 6.95 -13.00 -14.41
N SER A 132 6.12 -13.31 -15.41
CA SER A 132 4.79 -13.88 -15.19
C SER A 132 4.83 -15.24 -14.49
N ASP A 133 5.82 -16.06 -14.78
CA ASP A 133 5.98 -17.39 -14.18
C ASP A 133 6.45 -17.27 -12.74
N TRP A 134 7.37 -16.34 -12.48
CA TRP A 134 7.77 -15.97 -11.12
C TRP A 134 6.56 -15.50 -10.30
N LEU A 135 5.69 -14.66 -10.87
CA LEU A 135 4.45 -14.23 -10.21
C LEU A 135 3.52 -15.42 -9.94
N ALA A 136 3.32 -16.29 -10.92
CA ALA A 136 2.47 -17.47 -10.77
C ALA A 136 2.96 -18.43 -9.68
N ALA A 137 4.27 -18.49 -9.45
CA ALA A 137 4.88 -19.29 -8.39
C ALA A 137 4.66 -18.72 -6.98
N ILE A 138 4.26 -17.44 -6.85
CA ILE A 138 4.02 -16.83 -5.54
C ILE A 138 2.73 -17.42 -4.93
N PRO A 139 2.78 -17.97 -3.71
CA PRO A 139 1.61 -18.54 -3.06
C PRO A 139 0.43 -17.57 -3.01
N GLY A 140 -0.71 -18.01 -3.56
CA GLY A 140 -1.94 -17.23 -3.61
C GLY A 140 -2.05 -16.27 -4.81
N TRP A 141 -1.01 -16.11 -5.64
CA TRP A 141 -1.06 -15.22 -6.81
C TRP A 141 -1.97 -15.76 -7.92
N ALA A 142 -1.87 -17.06 -8.22
CA ALA A 142 -2.75 -17.72 -9.18
C ALA A 142 -4.07 -18.22 -8.57
N GLY A 143 -4.24 -18.14 -7.25
CA GLY A 143 -5.42 -18.66 -6.55
C GLY A 143 -6.71 -17.91 -6.92
N PRO A 144 -7.90 -18.50 -6.85
CA PRO A 144 -9.13 -17.80 -7.23
C PRO A 144 -9.35 -16.53 -6.39
N VAL A 145 -9.70 -15.43 -7.04
CA VAL A 145 -10.20 -14.23 -6.34
C VAL A 145 -11.63 -14.51 -5.91
N ARG A 146 -11.93 -14.35 -4.61
CA ARG A 146 -13.30 -14.52 -4.10
C ARG A 146 -14.22 -13.51 -4.80
N SER A 147 -15.20 -14.01 -5.54
CA SER A 147 -16.25 -13.17 -6.11
C SER A 147 -17.15 -12.65 -4.98
N ILE A 148 -17.60 -11.41 -5.13
CA ILE A 148 -18.65 -10.86 -4.26
C ILE A 148 -19.98 -11.54 -4.65
N PRO A 149 -20.76 -12.10 -3.70
CA PRO A 149 -22.07 -12.63 -3.98
C PRO A 149 -22.98 -11.60 -4.69
N ALA A 150 -23.70 -12.04 -5.71
CA ALA A 150 -24.61 -11.21 -6.49
C ALA A 150 -25.90 -10.89 -5.72
N ALA A 151 -25.90 -9.97 -4.75
CA ALA A 151 -27.13 -9.28 -4.33
C ALA A 151 -27.69 -8.42 -5.49
N GLY A 152 -29.01 -8.46 -5.70
CA GLY A 152 -29.71 -8.13 -6.95
C GLY A 152 -29.63 -6.68 -7.48
N LYS A 153 -30.16 -6.56 -8.71
CA LYS A 153 -30.28 -5.40 -9.63
C LYS A 153 -29.00 -4.55 -9.79
N LEU A 154 -28.35 -4.75 -10.94
CA LEU A 154 -27.48 -3.77 -11.58
C LEU A 154 -28.33 -2.55 -11.93
N ASP A 155 -28.43 -1.58 -11.03
CA ASP A 155 -28.88 -0.25 -11.43
C ASP A 155 -27.78 0.37 -12.31
N ALA A 156 -28.24 1.02 -13.39
CA ALA A 156 -27.39 1.57 -14.42
C ALA A 156 -26.33 2.51 -13.82
N VAL A 157 -25.08 2.27 -14.20
CA VAL A 157 -23.91 3.09 -13.85
C VAL A 157 -24.19 4.53 -14.23
N SER A 158 -24.47 5.37 -13.23
CA SER A 158 -24.46 6.82 -13.42
C SER A 158 -23.00 7.27 -13.37
N THR A 159 -22.40 7.49 -14.54
CA THR A 159 -21.12 8.16 -14.67
C THR A 159 -21.31 9.65 -14.40
N SER A 160 -21.28 10.07 -13.13
CA SER A 160 -20.96 11.45 -12.80
C SER A 160 -19.45 11.55 -12.58
N ASP A 161 -18.71 11.76 -13.66
CA ASP A 161 -17.34 12.29 -13.60
C ASP A 161 -17.43 13.75 -13.17
N ASP A 162 -17.38 14.01 -11.86
CA ASP A 162 -17.22 15.37 -11.36
C ASP A 162 -15.74 15.73 -11.34
N LEU A 163 -15.35 16.64 -12.24
CA LEU A 163 -14.03 17.28 -12.29
C LEU A 163 -13.66 18.03 -10.98
N GLY A 164 -14.62 18.27 -10.08
CA GLY A 164 -14.39 18.78 -8.72
C GLY A 164 -13.93 17.73 -7.70
N THR A 165 -14.13 16.43 -7.97
CA THR A 165 -13.83 15.34 -7.01
C THR A 165 -12.35 15.02 -6.90
N VAL A 166 -11.55 15.34 -7.92
CA VAL A 166 -10.11 15.02 -7.96
C VAL A 166 -9.33 15.80 -6.90
N GLY A 167 -9.65 17.09 -6.71
CA GLY A 167 -9.04 17.90 -5.66
C GLY A 167 -9.43 17.43 -4.26
N MET A 168 -10.71 17.10 -4.05
CA MET A 168 -11.23 16.64 -2.75
C MET A 168 -10.71 15.26 -2.36
N ALA A 169 -10.60 14.33 -3.31
CA ALA A 169 -10.03 13.00 -3.06
C ALA A 169 -8.55 13.09 -2.68
N SER A 170 -7.81 14.04 -3.26
CA SER A 170 -6.41 14.30 -2.91
C SER A 170 -6.28 14.83 -1.49
N LEU A 171 -7.14 15.77 -1.08
CA LEU A 171 -7.16 16.33 0.28
C LEU A 171 -7.42 15.26 1.36
N THR A 172 -8.41 14.38 1.14
CA THR A 172 -8.73 13.32 2.12
C THR A 172 -7.67 12.23 2.15
N THR A 173 -7.04 11.93 1.02
CA THR A 173 -5.90 11.01 0.96
C THR A 173 -4.71 11.56 1.74
N LEU A 174 -4.40 12.85 1.57
CA LEU A 174 -3.35 13.53 2.32
C LEU A 174 -3.64 13.54 3.82
N TRP A 175 -4.87 13.93 4.22
CA TRP A 175 -5.29 13.93 5.62
C TRP A 175 -5.21 12.52 6.23
N ALA A 176 -5.78 11.51 5.57
CA ALA A 176 -5.78 10.15 6.08
C ALA A 176 -4.35 9.62 6.23
N THR A 177 -3.47 9.90 5.28
CA THR A 177 -2.03 9.56 5.37
C THR A 177 -1.40 10.22 6.59
N ALA A 178 -1.60 11.52 6.79
CA ALA A 178 -1.02 12.25 7.91
C ALA A 178 -1.50 11.69 9.27
N GLU A 179 -2.78 11.36 9.39
CA GLU A 179 -3.33 10.76 10.62
C GLU A 179 -2.79 9.35 10.88
N LEU A 180 -2.60 8.54 9.83
CA LEU A 180 -2.01 7.21 9.93
C LEU A 180 -0.54 7.28 10.36
N GLU A 181 0.25 8.14 9.72
CA GLU A 181 1.67 8.35 10.06
C GLU A 181 1.83 8.88 11.49
N ARG A 182 0.99 9.85 11.88
CA ARG A 182 0.96 10.39 13.24
C ARG A 182 0.62 9.33 14.28
N ALA A 183 -0.41 8.52 14.02
CA ALA A 183 -0.85 7.49 14.97
C ALA A 183 0.15 6.33 15.08
N ALA A 184 0.83 5.98 13.99
CA ALA A 184 1.77 4.87 13.96
C ALA A 184 3.14 5.19 14.56
N ASN A 185 3.52 6.47 14.67
CA ASN A 185 4.81 6.91 15.19
C ASN A 185 6.00 6.16 14.57
N GLY A 186 6.01 6.02 13.25
CA GLY A 186 7.06 5.30 12.52
C GLY A 186 6.84 3.78 12.36
N GLY A 187 5.84 3.20 13.02
CA GLY A 187 5.60 1.74 13.02
C GLY A 187 4.97 1.16 11.74
N ILE A 188 4.51 1.99 10.81
CA ILE A 188 3.89 1.56 9.54
C ILE A 188 4.51 2.26 8.34
N MET A 189 4.36 1.68 7.17
CA MET A 189 4.51 2.36 5.90
C MET A 189 3.13 2.58 5.26
N VAL A 190 2.87 3.79 4.76
CA VAL A 190 1.71 4.07 3.91
C VAL A 190 2.16 4.15 2.45
N ALA A 191 1.47 3.44 1.57
CA ALA A 191 1.69 3.44 0.14
C ALA A 191 0.40 3.77 -0.63
N GLU A 192 0.52 4.60 -1.66
CA GLU A 192 -0.59 4.91 -2.56
C GLU A 192 -0.58 3.98 -3.76
N ASP A 193 -1.74 3.41 -4.09
CA ASP A 193 -1.90 2.59 -5.28
C ASP A 193 -1.94 3.45 -6.54
N ARG A 194 -0.94 3.30 -7.41
CA ARG A 194 -0.74 4.23 -8.53
C ARG A 194 -1.75 4.04 -9.66
N ILE A 195 -2.29 2.83 -9.79
CA ILE A 195 -3.31 2.52 -10.80
C ILE A 195 -4.51 1.95 -10.06
N ARG A 196 -5.56 2.76 -9.92
CA ARG A 196 -6.79 2.39 -9.22
C ARG A 196 -7.64 1.43 -10.06
N LEU A 197 -7.15 0.21 -10.25
CA LEU A 197 -7.84 -0.88 -10.93
C LEU A 197 -8.82 -1.62 -10.00
N ASP A 198 -8.66 -1.45 -8.69
CA ASP A 198 -9.59 -1.95 -7.68
C ASP A 198 -9.88 -0.91 -6.58
N THR A 199 -10.52 -1.38 -5.51
CA THR A 199 -11.01 -0.55 -4.40
C THR A 199 -9.93 0.00 -3.46
N VAL A 200 -8.68 -0.47 -3.48
CA VAL A 200 -7.68 -0.02 -2.50
C VAL A 200 -7.16 1.38 -2.87
N THR A 201 -7.29 2.35 -1.96
CA THR A 201 -6.74 3.70 -2.14
C THR A 201 -5.38 3.84 -1.47
N LEU A 202 -5.31 3.46 -0.20
CA LEU A 202 -4.07 3.40 0.57
C LEU A 202 -3.83 1.96 1.03
N LEU A 203 -2.58 1.52 0.87
CA LEU A 203 -2.06 0.30 1.44
C LEU A 203 -1.23 0.68 2.67
N THR A 204 -1.47 0.02 3.79
CA THR A 204 -0.65 0.17 4.99
C THR A 204 0.10 -1.13 5.27
N HIS A 205 1.38 -1.01 5.60
CA HIS A 205 2.27 -2.12 5.92
C HIS A 205 2.82 -1.90 7.33
N HIS A 206 2.46 -2.79 8.26
CA HIS A 206 2.98 -2.72 9.62
C HIS A 206 4.39 -3.31 9.69
N LEU A 207 5.39 -2.46 9.93
CA LEU A 207 6.81 -2.82 9.78
C LEU A 207 7.26 -3.89 10.78
N GLY A 208 6.72 -3.87 12.00
CA GLY A 208 7.09 -4.85 13.03
C GLY A 208 6.48 -6.25 12.85
N THR A 209 5.37 -6.38 12.10
CA THR A 209 4.67 -7.67 11.94
C THR A 209 4.67 -8.18 10.50
N GLY A 210 5.05 -7.33 9.54
CA GLY A 210 4.97 -7.63 8.11
C GLY A 210 3.53 -7.80 7.59
N ARG A 211 2.52 -7.33 8.34
CA ARG A 211 1.11 -7.43 7.94
C ARG A 211 0.71 -6.25 7.07
N PHE A 212 -0.24 -6.51 6.17
CA PHE A 212 -0.82 -5.50 5.29
C PHE A 212 -2.29 -5.27 5.61
N ALA A 213 -2.73 -4.02 5.45
CA ALA A 213 -4.13 -3.64 5.50
C ALA A 213 -4.44 -2.63 4.38
N GLY A 214 -5.66 -2.70 3.85
CA GLY A 214 -6.14 -1.81 2.81
C GLY A 214 -7.10 -0.77 3.37
N LEU A 215 -7.11 0.39 2.76
CA LEU A 215 -8.06 1.45 3.04
C LEU A 215 -8.63 1.99 1.73
N HIS A 216 -9.94 1.87 1.57
CA HIS A 216 -10.70 2.53 0.52
C HIS A 216 -11.21 3.86 1.05
N LEU A 217 -10.83 4.96 0.41
CA LEU A 217 -11.27 6.30 0.81
C LEU A 217 -12.39 6.79 -0.09
N ARG A 218 -13.48 7.23 0.54
CA ARG A 218 -14.53 8.05 -0.07
C ARG A 218 -14.54 9.40 0.61
N THR A 219 -14.88 10.43 -0.18
CA THR A 219 -15.00 11.80 0.30
C THR A 219 -16.43 12.27 0.08
N ALA A 220 -16.97 13.00 1.05
CA ALA A 220 -18.24 13.69 0.93
C ALA A 220 -18.18 15.06 1.59
N ILE A 221 -19.00 16.01 1.13
CA ILE A 221 -19.17 17.31 1.79
C ILE A 221 -20.37 17.23 2.74
N PHE A 222 -20.16 17.61 3.99
CA PHE A 222 -21.18 17.88 4.98
C PHE A 222 -21.73 19.29 4.73
N ASN A 223 -22.87 19.38 4.05
CA ASN A 223 -23.54 20.64 3.69
C ASN A 223 -24.89 20.78 4.42
N ASP A 224 -25.62 21.85 4.13
CA ASP A 224 -26.91 22.17 4.77
C ASP A 224 -27.98 21.09 4.59
N THR A 225 -27.94 20.33 3.48
CA THR A 225 -28.88 19.22 3.25
C THR A 225 -28.61 18.04 4.17
N ARG A 226 -27.39 17.98 4.76
CA ARG A 226 -26.90 16.89 5.63
C ARG A 226 -27.06 15.52 4.98
N ARG A 227 -27.10 15.47 3.66
CA ARG A 227 -27.24 14.25 2.88
C ARG A 227 -26.06 14.08 1.96
N THR A 228 -25.60 12.85 1.82
CA THR A 228 -24.55 12.50 0.87
C THR A 228 -24.84 11.16 0.22
N HIS A 229 -24.39 11.02 -1.02
CA HIS A 229 -24.44 9.75 -1.71
C HIS A 229 -23.18 8.95 -1.41
N PHE A 230 -23.34 7.81 -0.75
CA PHE A 230 -22.29 6.84 -0.51
C PHE A 230 -22.34 5.79 -1.60
N GLU A 231 -21.26 5.70 -2.37
CA GLU A 231 -21.14 4.75 -3.46
C GLU A 231 -19.80 4.02 -3.38
N VAL A 232 -19.86 2.70 -3.54
CA VAL A 232 -18.72 1.79 -3.70
C VAL A 232 -18.93 1.00 -4.99
N LYS A 233 -18.04 1.21 -5.97
CA LYS A 233 -18.14 0.54 -7.28
C LYS A 233 -17.95 -0.96 -7.14
N ARG A 234 -19.06 -1.71 -7.20
CA ARG A 234 -19.10 -3.15 -7.02
C ARG A 234 -18.13 -3.96 -7.90
N PRO A 235 -17.93 -3.67 -9.21
CA PRO A 235 -17.02 -4.47 -10.04
C PRO A 235 -15.57 -4.47 -9.57
N HIS A 236 -15.17 -3.46 -8.79
CA HIS A 236 -13.80 -3.25 -8.31
C HIS A 236 -13.64 -3.55 -6.81
N PHE A 237 -14.76 -3.79 -6.12
CA PHE A 237 -14.76 -4.09 -4.70
C PHE A 237 -14.40 -5.55 -4.44
N PHE A 238 -13.84 -5.82 -3.27
CA PHE A 238 -13.66 -7.16 -2.71
C PHE A 238 -13.76 -7.07 -1.20
N VAL A 239 -14.00 -8.21 -0.55
CA VAL A 239 -14.07 -8.30 0.92
C VAL A 239 -12.81 -8.96 1.45
N ASP A 240 -12.18 -8.32 2.43
CA ASP A 240 -11.01 -8.83 3.14
C ASP A 240 -11.08 -8.37 4.61
N PRO A 241 -10.73 -9.24 5.60
CA PRO A 241 -10.71 -8.87 7.02
C PRO A 241 -9.84 -7.65 7.35
N ASN A 242 -8.80 -7.37 6.54
CA ASN A 242 -7.90 -6.22 6.73
C ASN A 242 -8.19 -5.08 5.74
N LEU A 243 -9.29 -5.13 4.97
CA LEU A 243 -9.74 -4.03 4.13
C LEU A 243 -10.85 -3.24 4.82
N TRP A 244 -10.65 -1.93 4.90
CA TRP A 244 -11.60 -0.99 5.49
C TRP A 244 -12.04 0.05 4.47
N VAL A 245 -13.27 0.53 4.62
CA VAL A 245 -13.87 1.61 3.84
C VAL A 245 -14.07 2.81 4.75
N SER A 246 -13.45 3.93 4.41
CA SER A 246 -13.62 5.19 5.14
C SER A 246 -14.42 6.18 4.31
N LEU A 247 -15.45 6.77 4.90
CA LEU A 247 -16.09 7.97 4.39
C LEU A 247 -15.60 9.17 5.19
N VAL A 248 -14.72 9.96 4.57
CA VAL A 248 -14.19 11.20 5.12
C VAL A 248 -15.14 12.33 4.75
N LEU A 249 -15.62 13.04 5.77
CA LEU A 249 -16.51 14.17 5.61
C LEU A 249 -15.69 15.46 5.63
N LEU A 250 -15.91 16.30 4.62
CA LEU A 250 -15.37 17.66 4.55
C LEU A 250 -16.47 18.65 4.88
N ARG A 251 -16.14 19.72 5.57
CA ARG A 251 -17.01 20.89 5.73
C ARG A 251 -17.04 21.69 4.42
N PRO A 252 -17.95 22.68 4.27
CA PRO A 252 -17.99 23.53 3.09
C PRO A 252 -16.68 24.30 2.82
N ASP A 253 -15.88 24.55 3.86
CA ASP A 253 -14.55 25.17 3.76
C ASP A 253 -13.41 24.17 3.50
N LEU A 254 -13.75 22.93 3.09
CA LEU A 254 -12.84 21.83 2.77
C LEU A 254 -11.97 21.32 3.92
N ARG A 255 -12.20 21.77 5.16
CA ARG A 255 -11.60 21.13 6.33
C ARG A 255 -12.32 19.84 6.68
N VAL A 256 -11.60 18.89 7.27
CA VAL A 256 -12.19 17.63 7.73
C VAL A 256 -13.20 17.92 8.86
N HIS A 257 -14.36 17.28 8.78
CA HIS A 257 -15.41 17.34 9.79
C HIS A 257 -14.95 16.64 11.08
N ASP A 258 -15.65 16.85 12.20
CA ASP A 258 -15.29 16.24 13.49
C ASP A 258 -15.45 14.71 13.55
N PHE A 259 -16.18 14.11 12.60
CA PHE A 259 -16.38 12.67 12.50
C PHE A 259 -16.30 12.18 11.04
N GLY A 260 -15.99 10.91 10.90
CA GLY A 260 -16.12 10.15 9.67
C GLY A 260 -16.77 8.80 9.94
N LEU A 261 -16.85 7.97 8.90
CA LEU A 261 -17.29 6.57 9.04
C LEU A 261 -16.13 5.65 8.69
N LEU A 262 -15.88 4.63 9.50
CA LEU A 262 -14.90 3.59 9.24
C LEU A 262 -15.57 2.23 9.32
N MET A 263 -15.73 1.58 8.17
CA MET A 263 -16.48 0.35 7.98
C MET A 263 -15.54 -0.79 7.60
N PRO A 264 -15.63 -1.98 8.20
CA PRO A 264 -14.95 -3.15 7.67
C PRO A 264 -15.56 -3.50 6.31
N SER A 265 -14.74 -3.96 5.36
CA SER A 265 -15.22 -4.30 4.01
C SER A 265 -16.30 -5.39 4.00
N GLY A 266 -16.29 -6.27 5.01
CA GLY A 266 -17.28 -7.33 5.21
C GLY A 266 -18.70 -6.84 5.45
N ASP A 267 -18.88 -5.62 5.95
CA ASP A 267 -20.21 -5.06 6.24
C ASP A 267 -20.82 -4.35 5.00
N ILE A 268 -20.01 -4.02 3.98
CA ILE A 268 -20.45 -3.29 2.78
C ILE A 268 -21.57 -4.01 1.99
N PRO A 269 -21.51 -5.34 1.77
CA PRO A 269 -22.60 -6.05 1.08
C PRO A 269 -23.97 -5.88 1.76
N GLU A 270 -24.00 -5.79 3.09
CA GLU A 270 -25.25 -5.60 3.86
C GLU A 270 -25.69 -4.14 3.90
N LEU A 271 -24.74 -3.21 3.88
CA LEU A 271 -25.02 -1.77 3.88
C LEU A 271 -25.55 -1.28 2.54
N GLY A 272 -25.20 -1.94 1.44
CA GLY A 272 -25.51 -1.51 0.08
C GLY A 272 -24.32 -0.80 -0.56
N TYR A 273 -24.14 -1.03 -1.86
CA TYR A 273 -23.06 -0.44 -2.67
C TYR A 273 -23.35 0.99 -3.12
N SER A 274 -24.61 1.43 -3.05
CA SER A 274 -25.04 2.77 -3.47
C SER A 274 -26.23 3.17 -2.61
N GLU A 275 -26.05 4.19 -1.77
CA GLU A 275 -27.01 4.56 -0.74
C GLU A 275 -26.96 6.06 -0.46
N THR A 276 -28.12 6.65 -0.15
CA THR A 276 -28.17 8.03 0.35
C THR A 276 -28.11 8.03 1.87
N LEU A 277 -27.09 8.68 2.43
CA LEU A 277 -26.87 8.81 3.87
C LEU A 277 -27.38 10.16 4.36
N THR A 278 -28.12 10.16 5.47
CA THR A 278 -28.31 11.36 6.28
C THR A 278 -27.20 11.39 7.33
N LEU A 279 -26.50 12.52 7.45
CA LEU A 279 -25.31 12.68 8.30
C LEU A 279 -25.67 13.20 9.69
N ASP A 280 -26.76 13.96 9.83
CA ASP A 280 -27.23 14.45 11.12
C ASP A 280 -28.78 14.60 11.17
N PRO A 281 -29.50 13.72 11.90
CA PRO A 281 -28.96 12.58 12.65
C PRO A 281 -28.46 11.48 11.69
N LEU A 282 -27.33 10.86 12.03
CA LEU A 282 -26.74 9.81 11.19
C LEU A 282 -27.71 8.64 10.98
N THR A 283 -27.87 8.21 9.72
CA THR A 283 -28.67 7.05 9.31
C THR A 283 -28.40 5.87 10.23
N ARG A 284 -29.46 5.29 10.83
CA ARG A 284 -29.37 4.35 11.96
C ARG A 284 -28.36 3.21 11.77
N ARG A 285 -28.35 2.55 10.62
CA ARG A 285 -27.45 1.42 10.32
C ARG A 285 -25.97 1.81 10.24
N PHE A 286 -25.66 3.09 9.99
CA PHE A 286 -24.28 3.58 9.91
C PHE A 286 -23.72 4.08 11.25
N ARG A 287 -24.56 4.22 12.28
CA ARG A 287 -24.15 4.80 13.57
C ARG A 287 -22.99 4.05 14.24
N LYS A 288 -22.93 2.72 14.09
CA LYS A 288 -21.88 1.88 14.67
C LYS A 288 -20.49 2.09 14.06
N TYR A 289 -20.40 2.74 12.89
CA TYR A 289 -19.13 3.02 12.21
C TYR A 289 -18.62 4.45 12.43
N ARG A 290 -19.38 5.28 13.16
CA ARG A 290 -18.98 6.64 13.44
C ARG A 290 -17.72 6.64 14.29
N ILE A 291 -16.73 7.39 13.83
CA ILE A 291 -15.47 7.61 14.54
C ILE A 291 -15.18 9.10 14.59
N ALA A 292 -14.57 9.57 15.68
CA ALA A 292 -14.04 10.92 15.71
C ALA A 292 -12.87 11.02 14.73
N SER A 293 -12.82 12.10 13.94
CA SER A 293 -11.75 12.27 12.94
C SER A 293 -10.36 12.30 13.59
N ALA A 294 -10.25 12.83 14.82
CA ALA A 294 -9.01 12.85 15.60
C ALA A 294 -8.51 11.44 16.02
N GLU A 295 -9.41 10.45 16.05
CA GLU A 295 -9.14 9.06 16.42
C GLU A 295 -9.02 8.14 15.20
N PHE A 296 -9.10 8.69 13.98
CA PHE A 296 -9.11 7.93 12.74
C PHE A 296 -7.91 6.98 12.63
N GLY A 297 -6.70 7.53 12.75
CA GLY A 297 -5.45 6.76 12.61
C GLY A 297 -5.34 5.64 13.65
N SER A 298 -5.54 5.95 14.93
CA SER A 298 -5.46 4.97 16.01
C SER A 298 -6.52 3.88 15.89
N THR A 299 -7.76 4.23 15.54
CA THR A 299 -8.87 3.28 15.40
C THR A 299 -8.63 2.34 14.23
N TYR A 300 -8.24 2.87 13.06
CA TYR A 300 -7.90 2.05 11.90
C TYR A 300 -6.76 1.08 12.21
N LEU A 301 -5.66 1.57 12.78
CA LEU A 301 -4.48 0.74 13.06
C LEU A 301 -4.76 -0.34 14.12
N SER A 302 -5.51 0.03 15.18
CA SER A 302 -5.94 -0.94 16.20
C SER A 302 -6.81 -2.04 15.60
N ASN A 303 -7.76 -1.68 14.75
CA ASN A 303 -8.66 -2.67 14.16
C ASN A 303 -7.99 -3.52 13.08
N ALA A 304 -7.13 -2.92 12.25
CA ALA A 304 -6.46 -3.60 11.14
C ALA A 304 -5.32 -4.52 11.61
N PHE A 305 -4.57 -4.12 12.64
CA PHE A 305 -3.38 -4.84 13.07
C PHE A 305 -3.50 -5.47 14.46
N HIS A 306 -4.58 -5.21 15.20
CA HIS A 306 -4.76 -5.61 16.60
C HIS A 306 -3.66 -5.04 17.52
N ILE A 307 -3.27 -3.78 17.29
CA ILE A 307 -2.21 -3.12 18.05
C ILE A 307 -2.81 -2.01 18.91
N THR A 308 -2.50 -2.02 20.20
CA THR A 308 -2.85 -0.92 21.09
C THR A 308 -1.98 0.28 20.75
N VAL A 309 -2.53 1.24 20.03
CA VAL A 309 -1.88 2.53 19.79
C VAL A 309 -2.07 3.39 21.05
N GLN A 310 -0.98 3.80 21.69
CA GLN A 310 -1.06 4.77 22.80
C GLN A 310 -1.65 6.08 22.25
N SER A 311 -2.83 6.47 22.74
CA SER A 311 -3.45 7.73 22.33
C SER A 311 -2.69 8.89 22.99
N SER A 312 -1.92 9.64 22.21
CA SER A 312 -1.21 10.85 22.67
C SER A 312 -2.12 12.03 23.01
N LEU A 313 -3.44 11.79 23.15
CA LEU A 313 -4.38 12.80 23.64
C LEU A 313 -4.20 13.07 25.14
N ALA A 314 -3.58 12.15 25.90
CA ALA A 314 -3.27 12.37 27.31
C ALA A 314 -2.15 13.40 27.54
N ASP A 315 -1.21 13.57 26.59
CA ASP A 315 -0.06 14.48 26.76
C ASP A 315 -0.39 15.94 26.41
N ARG A 316 -1.57 16.22 25.85
CA ARG A 316 -1.98 17.60 25.49
C ARG A 316 -2.67 18.38 26.61
N GLN A 317 -2.94 17.75 27.76
CA GLN A 317 -3.53 18.44 28.92
C GLN A 317 -2.49 18.87 29.98
N ALA A 318 -1.21 18.52 29.82
CA ALA A 318 -0.18 18.83 30.81
C ALA A 318 0.55 20.17 30.58
N ASP A 319 0.54 20.73 29.38
CA ASP A 319 1.39 21.90 29.02
C ASP A 319 0.58 23.15 28.62
N LEU A 320 -0.29 23.62 29.52
CA LEU A 320 -0.70 25.02 29.52
C LEU A 320 -0.20 25.68 30.81
N PRO A 321 0.81 26.56 30.77
CA PRO A 321 1.16 27.36 31.93
C PRO A 321 -0.01 28.32 32.21
N MET A 322 -0.60 28.15 33.39
CA MET A 322 -1.49 29.14 34.01
C MET A 322 -0.68 30.42 34.19
N ALA A 323 -0.90 31.40 33.31
CA ALA A 323 -0.42 32.76 33.53
C ALA A 323 -1.24 33.37 34.68
N GLY A 324 -0.55 33.64 35.78
CA GLY A 324 -0.98 34.61 36.80
C GLY A 324 -0.58 36.02 36.43
#